data_AF-A0A956DH22-F1
#
_entry.id   AF-A0A956DH22-F1
#
_cell.length_a   1.000
_cell.length_b   1.000
_cell.length_c   1.000
_cell.angle_alpha   90.00
_cell.angle_beta   90.00
_cell.angle_gamma   90.00
#
_symmetry.space_group_name_H-M   'P 1'
#
loop_
_entity.id
_entity.type
_entity.pdbx_description
1 polymer ?
#
loop_
_entity_poly.entity_id
_entity_poly.type
_entity_poly.pdbx_seq_one_letter_code
_entity_poly.pdbx_strand_id
1 'polypeptide(L)'
;MLSFAPSILALALLSATPPAVPAQASRASTPAPAAQTPLAPPSATGWATVLRTYVTRDGGFRYAALHENAEHRALLDAYVRAVGDADPSRWSRDEQLAFYLDAYNALTVHAVVTRWPIESVMNVPGFFDRLEHRVAGRAMTLNHLENEILRARFSDPRIHFAVNCASA
;
A
#
# COMPACT_ATOMS: atom_id res chain seq x y z
N MET A 1 -26.54 30.01 86.00
CA MET A 1 -25.21 30.45 85.54
C MET A 1 -24.38 29.22 85.23
N LEU A 2 -24.10 28.95 83.95
CA LEU A 2 -22.91 28.24 83.46
C LEU A 2 -23.02 28.19 81.92
N SER A 3 -22.01 28.77 81.28
CA SER A 3 -21.84 28.99 79.85
C SER A 3 -21.15 27.77 79.22
N PHE A 4 -21.61 27.30 78.06
CA PHE A 4 -20.80 26.44 77.17
C PHE A 4 -21.15 26.74 75.71
N ALA A 5 -20.11 27.09 74.94
CA ALA A 5 -20.16 27.38 73.51
C ALA A 5 -20.25 26.10 72.66
N PRO A 6 -20.88 26.14 71.46
CA PRO A 6 -20.80 25.02 70.53
C PRO A 6 -19.56 25.14 69.63
N SER A 7 -18.67 24.15 69.76
CA SER A 7 -17.57 23.90 68.84
C SER A 7 -18.07 23.40 67.49
N ILE A 8 -17.52 23.99 66.44
CA ILE A 8 -17.70 23.65 65.02
C ILE A 8 -16.97 22.32 64.74
N LEU A 9 -17.65 21.36 64.11
CA LEU A 9 -16.97 20.25 63.44
C LEU A 9 -17.32 20.29 61.95
N ALA A 10 -16.35 20.73 61.16
CA ALA A 10 -16.42 20.84 59.72
C ALA A 10 -16.40 19.45 59.07
N LEU A 11 -17.38 19.22 58.19
CA LEU A 11 -17.49 18.02 57.35
C LEU A 11 -16.52 18.14 56.18
N ALA A 12 -15.37 17.48 56.27
CA ALA A 12 -14.42 17.38 55.16
C ALA A 12 -14.87 16.27 54.19
N LEU A 13 -15.37 16.67 53.02
CA LEU A 13 -15.64 15.77 51.90
C LEU A 13 -14.31 15.27 51.32
N LEU A 14 -14.00 13.99 51.56
CA LEU A 14 -12.83 13.34 50.96
C LEU A 14 -13.14 13.01 49.49
N SER A 15 -12.80 13.92 48.59
CA SER A 15 -12.79 13.64 47.15
C SER A 15 -11.64 12.69 46.83
N ALA A 16 -11.95 11.42 46.58
CA ALA A 16 -10.99 10.44 46.10
C ALA A 16 -10.59 10.79 44.65
N THR A 17 -9.31 11.13 44.45
CA THR A 17 -8.72 11.24 43.12
C THR A 17 -8.46 9.83 42.56
N PRO A 18 -8.87 9.53 41.32
CA PRO A 18 -8.48 8.27 40.69
C PRO A 18 -6.97 8.25 40.43
N PRO A 19 -6.31 7.08 40.51
CA PRO A 19 -4.87 6.98 40.26
C PRO A 19 -4.55 7.36 38.82
N ALA A 20 -3.53 8.20 38.65
CA ALA A 20 -3.02 8.58 37.35
C ALA A 20 -2.50 7.34 36.59
N VAL A 21 -3.10 7.05 35.44
CA VAL A 21 -2.57 6.07 34.49
C VAL A 21 -1.26 6.65 33.94
N PRO A 22 -0.10 5.99 34.10
CA PRO A 22 1.14 6.50 33.54
C PRO A 22 1.01 6.54 32.02
N ALA A 23 1.18 7.72 31.44
CA ALA A 23 1.25 7.91 30.00
C ALA A 23 2.36 7.03 29.44
N GLN A 24 1.99 6.01 28.67
CA GLN A 24 2.94 5.19 27.94
C GLN A 24 3.64 6.12 26.95
N ALA A 25 4.93 6.37 27.16
CA ALA A 25 5.75 7.10 26.22
C ALA A 25 5.66 6.39 24.87
N SER A 26 4.97 7.02 23.92
CA SER A 26 4.95 6.60 22.53
C SER A 26 6.39 6.58 22.05
N ARG A 27 6.96 5.37 21.94
CA ARG A 27 8.22 5.19 21.22
C ARG A 27 7.89 5.57 19.79
N ALA A 28 8.28 6.77 19.39
CA ALA A 28 8.35 7.16 18.01
C ALA A 28 9.03 6.01 17.27
N SER A 29 8.27 5.30 16.46
CA SER A 29 8.85 4.33 15.56
C SER A 29 9.67 5.16 14.58
N THR A 30 10.98 5.15 14.77
CA THR A 30 11.92 5.62 13.75
C THR A 30 11.45 4.99 12.44
N PRO A 31 11.25 5.76 11.35
CA PRO A 31 10.95 5.16 10.06
C PRO A 31 12.06 4.15 9.80
N ALA A 32 11.69 2.89 9.59
CA ALA A 32 12.65 1.91 9.09
C ALA A 32 13.33 2.56 7.87
N PRO A 33 14.67 2.58 7.81
CA PRO A 33 15.36 3.14 6.65
C PRO A 33 14.75 2.48 5.43
N ALA A 34 14.23 3.31 4.51
CA ALA A 34 13.62 2.83 3.28
C ALA A 34 14.56 1.79 2.69
N ALA A 35 14.11 0.54 2.67
CA ALA A 35 14.88 -0.56 2.14
C ALA A 35 15.26 -0.14 0.72
N GLN A 36 16.55 0.12 0.52
CA GLN A 36 17.07 0.42 -0.80
C GLN A 36 16.93 -0.88 -1.56
N THR A 37 15.88 -0.97 -2.38
CA THR A 37 15.59 -2.13 -3.21
C THR A 37 16.85 -2.46 -4.03
N PRO A 38 17.34 -3.71 -4.01
CA PRO A 38 18.42 -4.13 -4.87
C PRO A 38 18.11 -3.73 -6.32
N LEU A 39 19.11 -3.13 -6.96
CA LEU A 39 19.07 -2.43 -8.23
C LEU A 39 18.10 -3.05 -9.24
N ALA A 40 16.89 -2.50 -9.28
CA ALA A 40 15.92 -2.83 -10.31
C ALA A 40 16.35 -2.15 -11.63
N PRO A 41 16.03 -2.74 -12.81
CA PRO A 41 16.43 -2.20 -14.11
C PRO A 41 16.00 -0.72 -14.27
N PRO A 42 16.56 0.05 -15.22
CA PRO A 42 16.20 1.45 -15.47
C PRO A 42 14.68 1.71 -15.57
N SER A 43 13.90 0.69 -15.93
CA SER A 43 12.43 0.72 -15.92
C SER A 43 11.83 0.90 -14.53
N ALA A 44 12.45 0.40 -13.46
CA ALA A 44 12.00 0.61 -12.09
C ALA A 44 12.12 2.06 -11.63
N THR A 45 13.00 2.86 -12.24
CA THR A 45 13.01 4.32 -12.06
C THR A 45 11.72 4.96 -12.58
N GLY A 46 11.14 4.42 -13.65
CA GLY A 46 9.85 4.84 -14.19
C GLY A 46 8.71 4.56 -13.21
N TRP A 47 8.61 3.32 -12.73
CA TRP A 47 7.61 2.95 -11.72
C TRP A 47 7.76 3.73 -10.41
N ALA A 48 8.98 3.89 -9.91
CA ALA A 48 9.25 4.70 -8.72
C ALA A 48 8.85 6.18 -8.91
N THR A 49 8.96 6.72 -10.11
CA THR A 49 8.49 8.07 -10.43
C THR A 49 6.97 8.16 -10.40
N VAL A 50 6.28 7.17 -10.99
CA VAL A 50 4.82 7.07 -10.90
C VAL A 50 4.36 7.02 -9.45
N LEU A 51 4.94 6.13 -8.63
CA LEU A 51 4.59 6.01 -7.21
C LEU A 51 4.82 7.31 -6.45
N ARG A 52 6.01 7.92 -6.57
CA ARG A 52 6.37 9.14 -5.85
C ARG A 52 5.47 10.34 -6.21
N THR A 53 4.99 10.39 -7.44
CA THR A 53 4.19 11.52 -7.93
C THR A 53 2.70 11.35 -7.66
N TYR A 54 2.17 10.12 -7.78
CA TYR A 54 0.72 9.89 -7.82
C TYR A 54 0.13 9.22 -6.58
N VAL A 55 0.95 8.60 -5.72
CA VAL A 55 0.47 8.11 -4.42
C VAL A 55 0.21 9.30 -3.49
N THR A 56 -0.97 9.32 -2.87
CA THR A 56 -1.35 10.36 -1.93
C THR A 56 -0.89 10.02 -0.52
N ARG A 57 -0.81 11.02 0.37
CA ARG A 57 -0.31 10.84 1.75
C ARG A 57 -1.20 9.89 2.58
N ASP A 58 -2.47 9.78 2.23
CA ASP A 58 -3.47 8.91 2.81
C ASP A 58 -3.52 7.52 2.16
N GLY A 59 -2.60 7.21 1.24
CA GLY A 59 -2.50 5.88 0.60
C GLY A 59 -3.38 5.70 -0.64
N GLY A 60 -4.04 6.74 -1.12
CA GLY A 60 -4.77 6.74 -2.39
C GLY A 60 -3.85 6.94 -3.61
N PHE A 61 -4.46 7.02 -4.80
CA PHE A 61 -3.75 7.18 -6.06
C PHE A 61 -4.44 8.18 -6.99
N ARG A 62 -3.68 9.13 -7.56
CA ARG A 62 -4.19 10.21 -8.43
C ARG A 62 -4.30 9.78 -9.90
N TYR A 63 -5.24 8.89 -10.21
CA TYR A 63 -5.42 8.34 -11.56
C TYR A 63 -5.68 9.40 -12.64
N ALA A 64 -6.55 10.38 -12.39
CA ALA A 64 -6.82 11.47 -13.33
C ALA A 64 -5.53 12.24 -13.72
N ALA A 65 -4.72 12.60 -12.73
CA ALA A 65 -3.48 13.33 -12.96
C ALA A 65 -2.44 12.50 -13.73
N LEU A 66 -2.40 11.18 -13.53
CA LEU A 66 -1.56 10.29 -14.33
C LEU A 66 -2.10 10.15 -15.76
N HIS A 67 -3.42 10.03 -15.92
CA HIS A 67 -4.08 9.99 -17.22
C HIS A 67 -3.90 11.28 -18.04
N GLU A 68 -3.66 12.42 -17.40
CA GLU A 68 -3.39 13.68 -18.10
C GLU A 68 -1.90 13.86 -18.47
N ASN A 69 -0.98 13.22 -17.75
CA ASN A 69 0.46 13.36 -17.99
C ASN A 69 1.01 12.28 -18.95
N ALA A 70 1.22 12.67 -20.22
CA ALA A 70 1.68 11.74 -21.26
C ALA A 70 3.09 11.16 -21.02
N GLU A 71 4.00 11.95 -20.45
CA GLU A 71 5.36 11.52 -20.15
C GLU A 71 5.36 10.43 -19.08
N HIS A 72 4.61 10.62 -18.01
CA HIS A 72 4.53 9.64 -16.93
C HIS A 72 3.76 8.38 -17.33
N ARG A 73 2.78 8.48 -18.23
CA ARG A 73 2.19 7.28 -18.86
C ARG A 73 3.22 6.51 -19.67
N ALA A 74 4.05 7.19 -20.47
CA ALA A 74 5.11 6.52 -21.22
C ALA A 74 6.12 5.79 -20.31
N LEU A 75 6.41 6.35 -19.12
CA LEU A 75 7.20 5.66 -18.09
C LEU A 75 6.51 4.39 -17.57
N LEU A 76 5.21 4.46 -17.28
CA LEU A 76 4.42 3.31 -16.86
C LEU A 76 4.38 2.23 -17.95
N ASP A 77 4.14 2.61 -19.20
CA ASP A 77 4.11 1.69 -20.34
C ASP A 77 5.47 1.00 -20.53
N ALA A 78 6.57 1.74 -20.37
CA ALA A 78 7.92 1.18 -20.42
C ALA A 78 8.16 0.18 -19.30
N TYR A 79 7.67 0.46 -18.08
CA TYR A 79 7.76 -0.48 -16.97
C TYR A 79 6.94 -1.74 -17.22
N VAL A 80 5.70 -1.62 -17.70
CA VAL A 80 4.83 -2.77 -18.03
C VAL A 80 5.46 -3.64 -19.12
N ARG A 81 6.10 -3.05 -20.14
CA ARG A 81 6.89 -3.84 -21.12
C ARG A 81 8.02 -4.61 -20.45
N ALA A 82 8.79 -3.96 -19.58
CA ALA A 82 9.88 -4.60 -18.86
C ALA A 82 9.40 -5.75 -17.93
N VAL A 83 8.23 -5.60 -17.29
CA VAL A 83 7.58 -6.68 -16.54
C VAL A 83 7.30 -7.88 -17.43
N GLY A 84 6.86 -7.66 -18.67
CA GLY A 84 6.62 -8.71 -19.64
C GLY A 84 7.88 -9.41 -20.14
N ASP A 85 9.00 -8.70 -20.24
CA ASP A 85 10.29 -9.22 -20.74
C ASP A 85 11.21 -9.78 -19.65
N ALA A 86 10.88 -9.59 -18.37
CA ALA A 86 11.71 -10.04 -17.26
C ALA A 86 11.90 -11.57 -17.24
N ASP A 87 13.05 -12.02 -16.72
CA ASP A 87 13.31 -13.42 -16.39
C ASP A 87 13.73 -13.52 -14.91
N PRO A 88 12.77 -13.77 -14.00
CA PRO A 88 13.04 -13.85 -12.57
C PRO A 88 13.62 -15.20 -12.13
N SER A 89 13.89 -16.14 -13.05
CA SER A 89 14.26 -17.54 -12.72
C SER A 89 15.52 -17.68 -11.88
N ARG A 90 16.44 -16.71 -11.98
CA ARG A 90 17.71 -16.68 -11.24
C ARG A 90 17.73 -15.71 -10.07
N TRP A 91 16.65 -15.00 -9.81
CA TRP A 91 16.58 -14.04 -8.72
C TRP A 91 16.36 -14.75 -7.40
N SER A 92 16.83 -14.13 -6.32
CA SER A 92 16.51 -14.55 -4.97
C SER A 92 15.00 -14.50 -4.74
N ARG A 93 14.54 -15.26 -3.75
CA ARG A 93 13.13 -15.32 -3.41
C ARG A 93 12.52 -13.94 -3.11
N ASP A 94 13.26 -13.09 -2.41
CA ASP A 94 12.77 -11.75 -2.05
C ASP A 94 12.71 -10.81 -3.25
N GLU A 95 13.68 -10.91 -4.17
CA GLU A 95 13.65 -10.17 -5.44
C GLU A 95 12.47 -10.61 -6.32
N GLN A 96 12.18 -11.91 -6.38
CA GLN A 96 11.00 -12.40 -7.09
C GLN A 96 9.70 -11.89 -6.46
N LEU A 97 9.59 -11.91 -5.13
CA LEU A 97 8.42 -11.39 -4.43
C LEU A 97 8.21 -9.90 -4.72
N ALA A 98 9.26 -9.08 -4.59
CA ALA A 98 9.21 -7.65 -4.89
C ALA A 98 8.78 -7.41 -6.35
N PHE A 99 9.36 -8.15 -7.30
CA PHE A 99 8.99 -8.06 -8.70
C PHE A 99 7.52 -8.37 -8.95
N TYR A 100 6.99 -9.48 -8.43
CA TYR A 100 5.60 -9.85 -8.70
C TYR A 100 4.60 -8.91 -8.01
N LEU A 101 4.96 -8.34 -6.86
CA LEU A 101 4.15 -7.31 -6.20
C LEU A 101 4.12 -6.01 -7.01
N ASP A 102 5.28 -5.54 -7.48
CA ASP A 102 5.34 -4.35 -8.33
C ASP A 102 4.65 -4.59 -9.68
N ALA A 103 4.82 -5.77 -10.27
CA ALA A 103 4.14 -6.17 -11.50
C ALA A 103 2.63 -6.10 -11.33
N TYR A 104 2.07 -6.71 -10.27
CA TYR A 104 0.63 -6.65 -10.01
C TYR A 104 0.15 -5.20 -9.90
N ASN A 105 0.78 -4.40 -9.03
CA ASN A 105 0.34 -3.03 -8.77
C ASN A 105 0.46 -2.13 -10.01
N ALA A 106 1.56 -2.23 -10.76
CA ALA A 106 1.76 -1.44 -11.97
C ALA A 106 0.79 -1.84 -13.09
N LEU A 107 0.52 -3.15 -13.26
CA LEU A 107 -0.46 -3.64 -14.23
C LEU A 107 -1.88 -3.18 -13.90
N THR A 108 -2.25 -3.21 -12.61
CA THR A 108 -3.53 -2.65 -12.15
C THR A 108 -3.64 -1.17 -12.48
N VAL A 109 -2.65 -0.35 -12.09
CA VAL A 109 -2.65 1.10 -12.37
C VAL A 109 -2.70 1.35 -13.88
N HIS A 110 -1.89 0.65 -14.66
CA HIS A 110 -1.89 0.76 -16.11
C HIS A 110 -3.27 0.43 -16.70
N ALA A 111 -3.89 -0.67 -16.28
CA ALA A 111 -5.21 -1.08 -16.75
C ALA A 111 -6.30 -0.05 -16.43
N VAL A 112 -6.24 0.61 -15.27
CA VAL A 112 -7.14 1.72 -14.89
C VAL A 112 -6.90 2.93 -15.78
N VAL A 113 -5.64 3.38 -15.91
CA VAL A 113 -5.30 4.61 -16.65
C VAL A 113 -5.61 4.48 -18.14
N THR A 114 -5.43 3.31 -18.75
CA THR A 114 -5.79 3.04 -20.15
C THR A 114 -7.30 3.08 -20.39
N ARG A 115 -8.11 2.85 -19.36
CA ARG A 115 -9.59 2.83 -19.45
C ARG A 115 -10.24 4.08 -18.87
N TRP A 116 -9.44 5.03 -18.42
CA TRP A 116 -9.93 6.21 -17.73
C TRP A 116 -10.89 7.04 -18.61
N PRO A 117 -11.98 7.61 -18.04
CA PRO A 117 -12.43 7.47 -16.66
C PRO A 117 -13.22 6.16 -16.44
N ILE A 118 -12.94 5.47 -15.34
CA ILE A 118 -13.81 4.42 -14.79
C ILE A 118 -14.17 4.78 -13.36
N GLU A 119 -15.43 4.55 -12.99
CA GLU A 119 -15.88 4.77 -11.61
C GLU A 119 -15.29 3.73 -10.66
N SER A 120 -15.23 2.48 -11.10
CA SER A 120 -14.66 1.37 -10.33
C SER A 120 -14.13 0.29 -11.27
N VAL A 121 -13.01 -0.33 -10.90
CA VAL A 121 -12.51 -1.55 -11.56
C VAL A 121 -13.54 -2.69 -11.52
N MET A 122 -14.42 -2.69 -10.51
CA MET A 122 -15.48 -3.69 -10.36
C MET A 122 -16.55 -3.58 -11.44
N ASN A 123 -16.68 -2.39 -12.04
CA ASN A 123 -17.61 -2.15 -13.14
C ASN A 123 -17.02 -2.53 -14.51
N VAL A 124 -15.74 -2.94 -14.56
CA VAL A 124 -15.07 -3.38 -15.78
C VAL A 124 -15.12 -4.91 -15.85
N PRO A 125 -15.97 -5.51 -16.71
CA PRO A 125 -16.20 -6.94 -16.67
C PRO A 125 -14.94 -7.76 -16.97
N GLY A 126 -14.47 -8.55 -16.00
CA GLY A 126 -13.27 -9.37 -16.14
C GLY A 126 -11.95 -8.60 -16.05
N PHE A 127 -11.96 -7.44 -15.40
CA PHE A 127 -10.75 -6.67 -15.10
C PHE A 127 -9.65 -7.55 -14.48
N PHE A 128 -10.01 -8.39 -13.51
CA PHE A 128 -9.06 -9.28 -12.83
C PHE A 128 -8.93 -10.67 -13.47
N ASP A 129 -10.01 -11.17 -14.08
CA ASP A 129 -10.14 -12.60 -14.44
C ASP A 129 -10.06 -12.88 -15.95
N ARG A 130 -10.14 -11.86 -16.80
CA ARG A 130 -10.15 -12.03 -18.26
C ARG A 130 -9.15 -11.16 -18.99
N LEU A 131 -8.79 -10.01 -18.43
CA LEU A 131 -7.75 -9.17 -19.01
C LEU A 131 -6.39 -9.84 -18.79
N GLU A 132 -5.73 -10.21 -19.89
CA GLU A 132 -4.40 -10.78 -19.84
C GLU A 132 -3.30 -9.72 -19.91
N HIS A 133 -2.25 -9.96 -19.16
CA HIS A 133 -1.04 -9.17 -19.07
C HIS A 133 0.16 -10.07 -19.30
N ARG A 134 1.21 -9.54 -19.94
CA ARG A 134 2.47 -10.27 -20.07
C ARG A 134 3.31 -10.04 -18.82
N VAL A 135 3.67 -11.12 -18.13
CA VAL A 135 4.52 -11.11 -16.94
C VAL A 135 5.54 -12.24 -17.08
N ALA A 136 6.82 -11.89 -16.99
CA ALA A 136 7.91 -12.85 -17.08
C ALA A 136 7.78 -13.82 -18.28
N GLY A 137 7.52 -13.26 -19.47
CA GLY A 137 7.35 -14.00 -20.71
C GLY A 137 6.00 -14.72 -20.91
N ARG A 138 5.08 -14.68 -19.93
CA ARG A 138 3.81 -15.41 -19.97
C ARG A 138 2.60 -14.47 -19.98
N ALA A 139 1.58 -14.78 -20.77
CA ALA A 139 0.27 -14.15 -20.64
C ALA A 139 -0.47 -14.74 -19.42
N MET A 140 -0.99 -13.87 -18.55
CA MET A 140 -1.78 -14.26 -17.38
C MET A 140 -2.67 -13.11 -16.92
N THR A 141 -3.71 -13.43 -16.17
CA THR A 141 -4.62 -12.44 -15.58
C THR A 141 -4.08 -11.92 -14.25
N LEU A 142 -4.58 -10.78 -13.76
CA LEU A 142 -4.22 -10.28 -12.42
C LEU A 142 -4.61 -11.29 -11.34
N ASN A 143 -5.75 -11.96 -11.48
CA ASN A 143 -6.20 -12.99 -10.55
C ASN A 143 -5.25 -14.21 -10.53
N HIS A 144 -4.73 -14.63 -11.69
CA HIS A 144 -3.71 -15.67 -11.78
C HIS A 144 -2.40 -15.22 -11.13
N LEU A 145 -1.95 -14.00 -11.42
CA LEU A 145 -0.73 -13.42 -10.83
C LEU A 145 -0.83 -13.37 -9.29
N GLU A 146 -1.98 -12.98 -8.75
CA GLU A 146 -2.19 -12.93 -7.30
C GLU A 146 -2.25 -14.33 -6.67
N ASN A 147 -3.09 -15.22 -7.18
CA ASN A 147 -3.36 -16.49 -6.49
C ASN A 147 -2.30 -17.56 -6.78
N GLU A 148 -1.96 -17.75 -8.06
CA GLU A 148 -1.10 -18.85 -8.51
C GLU A 148 0.40 -18.51 -8.43
N ILE A 149 0.73 -17.22 -8.40
CA ILE A 149 2.13 -16.76 -8.28
C ILE A 149 2.38 -16.20 -6.89
N LEU A 150 1.75 -15.09 -6.51
CA LEU A 150 2.04 -14.41 -5.24
C LEU A 150 1.66 -15.26 -4.02
N ARG A 151 0.38 -15.63 -3.88
CA ARG A 151 -0.11 -16.35 -2.70
C ARG A 151 0.43 -17.77 -2.62
N ALA A 152 0.41 -18.52 -3.72
CA ALA A 152 0.81 -19.93 -3.73
C ALA A 152 2.33 -20.13 -3.51
N ARG A 153 3.19 -19.25 -4.03
CA ARG A 153 4.65 -19.47 -4.00
C ARG A 153 5.32 -18.82 -2.80
N PHE A 154 4.77 -17.72 -2.30
CA PHE A 154 5.47 -16.89 -1.32
C PHE A 154 4.90 -17.00 0.10
N SER A 155 3.69 -17.49 0.32
CA SER A 155 3.10 -17.71 1.66
C SER A 155 3.34 -16.55 2.65
N ASP A 156 3.38 -15.32 2.14
CA ASP A 156 3.73 -14.12 2.92
C ASP A 156 2.44 -13.35 3.24
N PRO A 157 2.07 -13.21 4.52
CA PRO A 157 0.82 -12.55 4.90
C PRO A 157 0.77 -11.08 4.47
N ARG A 158 1.92 -10.44 4.20
CA ARG A 158 1.98 -9.05 3.74
C ARG A 158 1.42 -8.88 2.32
N ILE A 159 1.35 -9.95 1.54
CA ILE A 159 0.80 -9.92 0.17
C ILE A 159 -0.63 -9.39 0.16
N HIS A 160 -1.45 -9.78 1.14
CA HIS A 160 -2.85 -9.30 1.21
C HIS A 160 -2.97 -7.78 1.36
N PHE A 161 -1.96 -7.14 1.95
CA PHE A 161 -1.91 -5.68 2.12
C PHE A 161 -1.18 -4.97 1.00
N ALA A 162 -0.21 -5.64 0.37
CA ALA A 162 0.66 -5.04 -0.65
C ALA A 162 0.02 -5.02 -2.05
N VAL A 163 -1.01 -5.83 -2.28
CA VAL A 163 -1.73 -5.95 -3.54
C VAL A 163 -2.90 -4.96 -3.53
N ASN A 164 -2.82 -3.92 -4.35
CA ASN A 164 -3.87 -2.90 -4.46
C ASN A 164 -4.86 -3.27 -5.55
N CYS A 165 -6.12 -3.50 -5.19
CA CYS A 165 -7.20 -3.75 -6.15
C CYS A 165 -7.66 -2.49 -6.89
N ALA A 166 -7.13 -1.30 -6.59
CA ALA A 166 -7.53 -0.03 -7.21
C ALA A 166 -9.05 0.26 -7.10
N SER A 167 -9.66 -0.04 -5.96
CA SER A 167 -11.01 0.43 -5.65
C SER A 167 -10.97 1.95 -5.43
N ALA A 168 -11.41 2.71 -6.42
CA ALA A 168 -11.82 4.10 -6.26
C ALA A 168 -13.29 4.16 -5.85
#